data_AF-A0A0F9XX83-F1
#
_entry.id   AF-A0A0F9XX83-F1
#
_cell.length_a   1.000
_cell.length_b   1.000
_cell.length_c   1.000
_cell.angle_alpha   90.00
_cell.angle_beta   90.00
_cell.angle_gamma   90.00
#
_symmetry.space_group_name_H-M   'P 1'
#
loop_
_entity.id
_entity.type
_entity.pdbx_description
1 polymer ?
#
loop_
_entity_poly.entity_id
_entity_poly.type
_entity_poly.pdbx_seq_one_letter_code
_entity_poly.pdbx_strand_id
1 'polypeptide(L)'
;MTIAQQEKDFSVCSRLREERKALGLDQQDIAHALGVNLKTVGRWEKVIAIPSDKLAGLASLGFDVMYVLTGQRMPRPVEGLSERESVVLDNYRSLPEEDRVSVQRLTNALAESAARHSVDSKKSG
;
A
#
# COMPACT_ATOMS: atom_id res chain seq x y z
N MET A 1 -39.10 9.91 -4.91
CA MET A 1 -38.18 8.97 -4.25
C MET A 1 -36.84 9.14 -4.94
N THR A 2 -36.07 10.14 -4.48
CA THR A 2 -34.84 10.57 -5.14
C THR A 2 -33.74 10.47 -4.11
N ILE A 3 -32.93 9.42 -4.23
CA ILE A 3 -31.66 9.31 -3.54
C ILE A 3 -30.63 9.50 -4.67
N ALA A 4 -30.26 10.74 -4.95
CA ALA A 4 -29.10 11.39 -4.34
C ALA A 4 -27.82 10.62 -4.67
N GLN A 5 -27.31 10.92 -5.87
CA GLN A 5 -25.91 11.05 -6.25
C GLN A 5 -24.91 11.14 -5.07
N GLN A 6 -24.51 10.02 -4.44
CA GLN A 6 -23.37 9.98 -3.52
C GLN A 6 -22.89 8.53 -3.23
N GLU A 7 -22.28 7.85 -4.20
CA GLU A 7 -21.39 6.71 -3.92
C GLU A 7 -19.98 7.09 -4.40
N LYS A 8 -19.31 7.94 -3.61
CA LYS A 8 -17.85 8.10 -3.69
C LYS A 8 -17.20 6.99 -2.88
N ASP A 9 -17.70 5.77 -3.04
CA ASP A 9 -17.32 4.62 -2.25
C ASP A 9 -16.14 3.93 -2.92
N PHE A 10 -15.00 4.00 -2.24
CA PHE A 10 -14.08 2.90 -1.92
C PHE A 10 -14.35 1.56 -2.66
N SER A 11 -14.34 1.55 -3.98
CA SER A 11 -14.60 0.35 -4.78
C SER A 11 -13.28 -0.35 -5.09
N VAL A 12 -13.34 -1.66 -5.28
CA VAL A 12 -12.21 -2.50 -5.70
C VAL A 12 -11.50 -1.91 -6.93
N CYS A 13 -12.27 -1.28 -7.83
CA CYS A 13 -11.78 -0.61 -9.04
C CYS A 13 -10.85 0.57 -8.73
N SER A 14 -11.22 1.44 -7.77
CA SER A 14 -10.41 2.61 -7.42
C SER A 14 -9.13 2.20 -6.70
N ARG A 15 -9.22 1.21 -5.80
CA ARG A 15 -8.04 0.68 -5.08
C ARG A 15 -7.05 -0.02 -6.01
N LEU A 16 -7.53 -0.72 -7.05
CA LEU A 16 -6.65 -1.26 -8.08
C LEU A 16 -5.83 -0.14 -8.75
N ARG A 17 -6.50 0.97 -9.11
CA ARG A 17 -5.83 2.11 -9.73
C ARG A 17 -4.83 2.78 -8.80
N GLU A 18 -5.16 2.88 -7.52
CA GLU A 18 -4.26 3.41 -6.48
C GLU A 18 -3.01 2.54 -6.35
N GLU A 19 -3.16 1.22 -6.30
CA GLU A 19 -2.02 0.29 -6.24
C GLU A 19 -1.13 0.38 -7.46
N ARG A 20 -1.72 0.41 -8.65
CA ARG A 20 -0.93 0.54 -9.86
C ARG A 20 -0.07 1.80 -9.82
N LYS A 21 -0.67 2.93 -9.42
CA LYS A 21 0.06 4.21 -9.30
C LYS A 21 1.13 4.16 -8.21
N ALA A 22 0.87 3.48 -7.09
CA ALA A 22 1.84 3.32 -6.01
C ALA A 22 3.08 2.51 -6.46
N LEU A 23 2.88 1.56 -7.37
CA LEU A 23 3.96 0.78 -8.01
C LEU A 23 4.66 1.52 -9.16
N GLY A 24 4.20 2.72 -9.53
CA GLY A 24 4.76 3.49 -10.65
C GLY A 24 4.45 2.91 -12.03
N LEU A 25 3.49 1.98 -12.13
CA LEU A 25 3.13 1.31 -13.37
C LEU A 25 2.07 2.09 -14.16
N ASP A 26 2.09 1.97 -15.48
CA ASP A 26 0.99 2.41 -16.34
C ASP A 26 0.00 1.25 -16.63
N GLN A 27 -1.12 1.56 -17.28
CA GLN A 27 -2.11 0.52 -17.61
C GLN A 27 -1.62 -0.46 -18.69
N GLN A 28 -0.66 -0.03 -19.52
CA GLN A 28 -0.08 -0.82 -20.60
C GLN A 28 0.86 -1.90 -20.04
N ASP A 29 1.59 -1.59 -18.97
CA ASP A 29 2.44 -2.54 -18.23
C ASP A 29 1.62 -3.74 -17.74
N ILE A 30 0.47 -3.48 -17.11
CA ILE A 30 -0.46 -4.53 -16.67
C ILE A 30 -1.01 -5.31 -17.87
N ALA A 31 -1.43 -4.60 -18.92
CA ALA A 31 -2.03 -5.22 -20.09
C ALA A 31 -1.05 -6.22 -20.75
N HIS A 32 0.20 -5.80 -20.91
CA HIS A 32 1.28 -6.63 -21.43
C HIS A 32 1.57 -7.82 -20.51
N ALA A 33 1.76 -7.58 -19.21
CA ALA A 33 2.09 -8.63 -18.25
C ALA A 33 1.01 -9.71 -18.12
N LEU A 34 -0.27 -9.33 -18.22
CA LEU A 34 -1.40 -10.25 -18.04
C LEU A 34 -1.98 -10.79 -19.36
N GLY A 35 -1.40 -10.41 -20.50
CA GLY A 35 -1.86 -10.79 -21.84
C GLY A 35 -3.29 -10.33 -22.14
N VAL A 36 -3.68 -9.15 -21.67
CA VAL A 36 -5.02 -8.57 -21.87
C VAL A 36 -4.96 -7.27 -22.66
N ASN A 37 -6.10 -6.81 -23.16
CA ASN A 37 -6.18 -5.51 -23.83
C ASN A 37 -6.09 -4.36 -22.81
N LEU A 38 -5.42 -3.26 -23.17
CA LEU A 38 -5.39 -2.02 -22.40
C LEU A 38 -6.79 -1.54 -21.98
N LYS A 39 -7.78 -1.65 -22.89
CA LYS A 39 -9.17 -1.28 -22.59
C LYS A 39 -9.77 -2.13 -21.46
N THR A 40 -9.35 -3.38 -21.31
CA THR A 40 -9.78 -4.27 -20.24
C THR A 40 -9.29 -3.75 -18.89
N VAL A 41 -8.00 -3.40 -18.79
CA VAL A 41 -7.41 -2.80 -17.59
C VAL A 41 -8.11 -1.49 -17.23
N GLY A 42 -8.34 -0.62 -18.21
CA GLY A 42 -9.06 0.63 -18.00
C GLY A 42 -10.52 0.45 -17.54
N ARG A 43 -11.16 -0.67 -17.86
CA ARG A 43 -12.50 -1.02 -17.36
C ARG A 43 -12.43 -1.57 -15.93
N TRP A 44 -11.44 -2.40 -15.59
CA TRP A 44 -11.22 -2.87 -14.22
C TRP A 44 -11.01 -1.71 -13.23
N GLU A 45 -10.36 -0.63 -13.67
CA GLU A 45 -10.15 0.55 -12.82
C GLU A 45 -11.37 1.48 -12.69
N LYS A 46 -12.49 1.17 -13.36
CA LYS A 46 -13.64 2.08 -13.42
C LYS A 46 -14.99 1.46 -13.11
N VAL A 47 -15.29 0.27 -13.66
CA VAL A 47 -16.70 -0.17 -13.76
C VAL A 47 -16.91 -1.67 -13.63
N ILE A 48 -15.89 -2.50 -13.86
CA ILE A 48 -16.08 -3.97 -13.88
C ILE A 48 -15.23 -4.64 -12.82
N ALA A 49 -15.76 -5.74 -12.28
CA ALA A 49 -15.02 -6.61 -11.37
C ALA A 49 -13.79 -7.22 -12.07
N ILE A 50 -12.75 -7.48 -11.29
CA ILE A 50 -11.51 -8.10 -11.74
C ILE A 50 -11.66 -9.62 -11.60
N PRO A 51 -11.42 -10.41 -12.66
CA PRO A 51 -11.40 -11.87 -12.56
C PRO A 51 -10.34 -12.37 -11.55
N SER A 52 -10.64 -13.47 -10.84
CA SER A 52 -9.77 -14.01 -9.79
C SER A 52 -8.42 -14.51 -10.31
N ASP A 53 -8.38 -15.09 -11.52
CA ASP A 53 -7.14 -15.48 -12.20
C ASP A 53 -6.25 -14.27 -12.52
N LYS A 54 -6.86 -13.13 -12.83
CA LYS A 54 -6.13 -11.88 -13.08
C LYS A 54 -5.64 -11.22 -11.80
N LEU A 55 -6.37 -11.36 -10.69
CA LEU A 55 -5.88 -10.94 -9.37
C LEU A 55 -4.61 -11.70 -8.97
N ALA A 56 -4.52 -13.01 -9.24
CA ALA A 56 -3.30 -13.77 -8.98
C ALA A 56 -2.11 -13.28 -9.82
N GLY A 57 -2.34 -12.93 -11.08
CA GLY A 57 -1.33 -12.29 -11.92
C GLY A 57 -0.90 -10.92 -11.40
N LEU A 58 -1.84 -10.09 -10.94
CA LEU A 58 -1.55 -8.79 -10.33
C LEU A 58 -0.72 -8.93 -9.05
N ALA A 59 -1.01 -9.92 -8.20
CA ALA A 59 -0.20 -10.20 -7.01
C ALA A 59 1.27 -10.48 -7.38
N SER A 60 1.49 -11.21 -8.48
CA SER A 60 2.84 -11.50 -8.99
C SER A 60 3.58 -10.26 -9.51
N LEU A 61 2.86 -9.18 -9.82
CA LEU A 61 3.40 -7.87 -10.19
C LEU A 61 3.61 -6.94 -8.97
N GLY A 62 3.39 -7.45 -7.75
CA GLY A 62 3.58 -6.71 -6.51
C GLY A 62 2.36 -5.93 -6.03
N PHE A 63 1.17 -6.14 -6.61
CA PHE A 63 -0.05 -5.52 -6.11
C PHE A 63 -0.44 -6.11 -4.74
N ASP A 64 -0.82 -5.24 -3.80
CA ASP A 64 -1.47 -5.67 -2.56
C ASP A 64 -2.93 -6.05 -2.86
N VAL A 65 -3.14 -7.31 -3.28
CA VAL A 65 -4.48 -7.83 -3.61
C VAL A 65 -5.43 -7.79 -2.42
N MET A 66 -4.91 -7.95 -1.19
CA MET A 66 -5.73 -7.82 0.02
C MET A 66 -6.30 -6.40 0.12
N TYR A 67 -5.46 -5.39 -0.09
CA TYR A 67 -5.92 -4.01 -0.13
C TYR A 67 -6.91 -3.77 -1.26
N VAL A 68 -6.63 -4.25 -2.47
CA VAL A 68 -7.54 -4.09 -3.61
C VAL A 68 -8.93 -4.63 -3.27
N LEU A 69 -9.01 -5.82 -2.68
CA LEU A 69 -10.29 -6.46 -2.34
C LEU A 69 -10.98 -5.85 -1.12
N THR A 70 -10.25 -5.62 -0.04
CA THR A 70 -10.83 -5.34 1.29
C THR A 70 -10.67 -3.90 1.76
N GLY A 71 -9.77 -3.13 1.14
CA GLY A 71 -9.35 -1.82 1.63
C GLY A 71 -8.37 -1.86 2.80
N GLN A 72 -8.05 -3.05 3.33
CA GLN A 72 -7.04 -3.23 4.36
C GLN A 72 -5.70 -3.56 3.73
N ARG A 73 -4.68 -2.75 4.05
CA ARG A 73 -3.31 -3.00 3.63
C ARG A 73 -2.81 -4.28 4.29
N MET A 74 -2.20 -5.17 3.53
CA MET A 74 -1.34 -6.16 4.17
C MET A 74 -0.23 -5.39 4.89
N PRO A 75 0.05 -5.71 6.16
CA PRO A 75 1.33 -5.32 6.75
C PRO A 75 2.39 -5.82 5.78
N ARG A 76 3.19 -4.91 5.20
CA ARG A 76 4.25 -5.29 4.29
C ARG A 76 5.02 -6.42 4.97
N PRO A 77 5.14 -7.62 4.34
CA PRO A 77 6.10 -8.60 4.79
C PRO A 77 7.41 -7.85 4.94
N VAL A 78 7.98 -7.83 6.14
CA VAL A 78 9.30 -7.23 6.34
C VAL A 78 10.31 -8.26 5.85
N GLU A 79 10.29 -8.49 4.53
CA GLU A 79 11.25 -9.35 3.86
C GLU A 79 12.60 -8.65 3.86
N GLY A 80 13.64 -9.35 4.31
CA GLY A 80 15.00 -8.82 4.30
C GLY A 80 15.30 -7.83 5.43
N LEU A 81 14.76 -8.03 6.63
CA LEU A 81 15.27 -7.35 7.83
C LEU A 81 16.78 -7.55 7.93
N SER A 82 17.52 -6.45 8.07
CA SER A 82 18.92 -6.54 8.48
C SER A 82 19.02 -7.14 9.87
N GLU A 83 20.19 -7.71 10.21
CA GLU A 83 20.43 -8.29 11.54
C GLU A 83 20.11 -7.28 12.66
N ARG A 84 20.46 -6.01 12.46
CA ARG A 84 20.16 -4.94 13.42
C ARG A 84 18.65 -4.74 13.60
N GLU A 85 17.88 -4.73 12.52
CA GLU A 85 16.43 -4.54 12.60
C GLU A 85 15.73 -5.77 13.20
N SER A 86 16.23 -6.97 12.92
CA SER A 86 15.74 -8.21 13.54
C SER A 86 15.89 -8.17 15.06
N VAL A 87 17.08 -7.78 15.56
CA VAL A 87 17.33 -7.68 17.01
C VAL A 87 16.39 -6.67 17.68
N VAL A 88 16.13 -5.52 17.04
CA VAL A 88 15.20 -4.52 17.57
C VAL A 88 13.78 -5.09 17.67
N LEU A 89 13.34 -5.82 16.63
CA LEU A 89 12.01 -6.43 16.60
C LEU A 89 11.86 -7.54 17.64
N ASP A 90 12.88 -8.38 17.82
CA ASP A 90 12.87 -9.47 18.80
C ASP A 90 12.82 -8.91 20.23
N ASN A 91 13.65 -7.90 20.53
CA ASN A 91 13.61 -7.22 21.81
C ASN A 91 12.24 -6.59 22.06
N TYR A 92 11.69 -5.84 21.08
CA TYR A 92 10.36 -5.23 21.19
C TYR A 92 9.26 -6.27 21.49
N ARG A 93 9.31 -7.44 20.83
CA ARG A 93 8.36 -8.53 21.06
C ARG A 93 8.51 -9.19 22.43
N SER A 94 9.67 -9.15 23.07
CA SER A 94 9.83 -9.64 24.45
C SER A 94 9.34 -8.68 25.54
N LEU A 95 9.08 -7.42 25.20
CA LEU A 95 8.71 -6.40 26.18
C LEU A 95 7.25 -6.55 26.66
N PRO A 96 6.96 -6.16 27.92
CA PRO A 96 5.61 -5.87 28.39
C PRO A 96 4.92 -4.78 27.56
N GLU A 97 3.59 -4.77 27.57
CA GLU A 97 2.81 -3.84 26.73
C GLU A 97 3.08 -2.36 27.06
N GLU A 98 3.28 -2.03 28.34
CA GLU A 98 3.61 -0.66 28.77
C GLU A 98 4.94 -0.15 28.16
N ASP A 99 5.93 -1.03 28.05
CA ASP A 99 7.23 -0.72 27.49
C ASP A 99 7.14 -0.63 25.96
N ARG A 100 6.35 -1.49 25.32
CA ARG A 100 6.09 -1.40 23.87
C ARG A 100 5.44 -0.07 23.47
N VAL A 101 4.48 0.42 24.25
CA VAL A 101 3.86 1.74 24.04
C VAL A 101 4.91 2.85 24.15
N SER A 102 5.81 2.74 25.12
CA SER A 102 6.89 3.71 25.32
C SER A 102 7.89 3.71 24.15
N VAL A 103 8.30 2.53 23.68
CA VAL A 103 9.14 2.38 22.48
C VAL A 103 8.46 3.02 21.27
N GLN A 104 7.17 2.74 21.04
CA GLN A 104 6.45 3.30 19.89
C GLN A 104 6.40 4.83 19.93
N ARG A 105 6.15 5.44 21.10
CA ARG A 105 6.17 6.90 21.26
C ARG A 105 7.54 7.49 20.92
N LEU A 106 8.62 6.88 21.41
CA LEU A 106 9.98 7.33 21.14
C LEU A 106 10.34 7.23 19.66
N THR A 107 10.05 6.09 19.03
CA THR A 107 10.33 5.88 17.61
C THR A 107 9.56 6.88 16.73
N ASN A 108 8.29 7.15 17.05
CA ASN A 108 7.49 8.17 16.35
C ASN A 108 8.10 9.57 16.50
N ALA A 109 8.46 9.98 17.72
CA ALA A 109 9.04 11.29 17.98
C ALA A 109 10.37 11.50 17.22
N LEU A 110 11.22 10.47 17.18
CA LEU A 110 12.49 10.48 16.44
C LEU A 110 12.27 10.57 14.93
N ALA A 111 11.33 9.78 14.38
CA ALA A 111 10.98 9.80 12.96
C ALA A 111 10.46 11.18 12.52
N GLU A 112 9.56 11.78 13.30
CA GLU A 112 9.06 13.13 13.03
C GLU A 112 10.16 14.19 13.11
N SER A 113 11.06 14.10 14.10
CA SER A 113 12.18 15.04 14.24
C SER A 113 13.12 14.99 13.04
N ALA A 114 13.43 13.79 12.54
CA ALA A 114 14.23 13.59 11.34
C ALA A 114 13.54 14.15 10.08
N ALA A 115 12.23 13.93 9.94
CA ALA A 115 11.45 14.47 8.84
C ALA A 115 11.46 16.00 8.82
N ARG A 116 11.29 16.65 9.99
CA ARG A 116 11.36 18.12 10.12
C ARG A 116 12.72 18.68 9.70
N HIS A 117 13.82 18.07 10.14
CA HIS A 117 15.18 18.48 9.76
C HIS A 117 15.43 18.37 8.23
N SER A 118 14.86 17.37 7.57
CA SER A 118 15.01 17.19 6.12
C SER A 118 14.26 18.23 5.26
N VAL A 119 13.23 18.87 5.82
CA VAL A 119 12.43 19.91 5.14
C VAL A 119 13.11 21.26 5.23
N ASP A 120 13.71 21.59 6.37
CA ASP A 120 14.44 22.85 6.56
C ASP A 120 15.72 22.91 5.71
N SER A 121 16.43 21.79 5.54
CA SER A 121 17.62 21.75 4.68
C SER A 121 17.34 21.98 3.19
N LYS A 122 16.10 21.78 2.72
CA LYS A 122 15.70 22.01 1.32
C LYS A 122 15.20 23.42 1.02
N LYS A 123 14.89 24.23 2.04
CA LYS A 123 14.42 25.62 1.86
C LYS A 123 15.54 26.66 1.80
N SER A 124 16.78 26.27 2.11
CA SER A 124 17.95 27.16 2.16
C SER A 124 18.90 27.01 0.96
N GLY A 125 18.47 26.32 -0.11
CA GLY A 125 19.23 26.13 -1.35
C GLY A 125 18.58 26.79 -2.55
#